data_AF-A0A537LQ36-F1
#
_entry.id   AF-A0A537LQ36-F1
#
_cell.length_a   1.000
_cell.length_b   1.000
_cell.length_c   1.000
_cell.angle_alpha   90.00
_cell.angle_beta   90.00
_cell.angle_gamma   90.00
#
_symmetry.space_group_name_H-M   'P 1'
#
loop_
_entity.id
_entity.type
_entity.pdbx_description
1 polymer ?
#
loop_
_entity_poly.entity_id
_entity_poly.type
_entity_poly.pdbx_seq_one_letter_code
_entity_poly.pdbx_strand_id
1 'polypeptide(L)'
;MDRPSWREVARYRADILARHRVRTKRAALAFVNSLGFCYAFTSGPGGLPGLFDVLATRSVDRMWTWAWQWKDELATEKKLFYGKVIRRKPTYVSL
;
A
#
# COMPACT_ATOMS: atom_id res chain seq x y z
N MET A 1 -13.85 25.92 -0.69
CA MET A 1 -13.37 24.82 0.18
C MET A 1 -11.90 25.10 0.44
N ASP A 2 -11.49 25.31 1.68
CA ASP A 2 -10.09 25.57 2.00
C ASP A 2 -9.23 24.35 1.67
N ARG A 3 -8.04 24.59 1.09
CA ARG A 3 -7.08 23.50 0.85
C ARG A 3 -6.50 23.05 2.18
N PRO A 4 -6.37 21.73 2.41
CA PRO A 4 -5.73 21.24 3.62
C PRO A 4 -4.27 21.68 3.67
N SER A 5 -3.82 22.07 4.85
CA SER A 5 -2.41 22.30 5.14
C SER A 5 -1.61 20.99 5.03
N TRP A 6 -0.31 21.10 4.79
CA TRP A 6 0.56 19.91 4.76
C TRP A 6 0.57 19.13 6.08
N ARG A 7 0.32 19.81 7.22
CA ARG A 7 0.22 19.17 8.52
C ARG A 7 -1.04 18.29 8.63
N GLU A 8 -2.16 18.75 8.08
CA GLU A 8 -3.41 17.98 8.04
C GLU A 8 -3.27 16.78 7.11
N VAL A 9 -2.65 16.96 5.94
CA VAL A 9 -2.36 15.85 5.01
C VAL A 9 -1.46 14.80 5.66
N ALA A 10 -0.40 15.22 6.38
CA ALA A 10 0.50 14.30 7.08
C ALA A 10 -0.22 13.52 8.18
N ARG A 11 -1.07 14.20 8.98
CA ARG A 11 -1.88 13.55 10.02
C ARG A 11 -2.84 12.54 9.43
N TYR A 12 -3.58 12.92 8.40
CA TYR A 12 -4.52 12.03 7.71
C TYR A 12 -3.84 10.73 7.22
N ARG A 13 -2.63 10.84 6.66
CA ARG A 13 -1.84 9.67 6.23
C ARG A 13 -1.41 8.78 7.39
N ALA A 14 -0.94 9.37 8.48
CA ALA A 14 -0.57 8.61 9.67
C ALA A 14 -1.78 7.88 10.26
N ASP A 15 -2.93 8.55 10.34
CA ASP A 15 -4.18 7.97 10.87
C ASP A 15 -4.70 6.82 10.01
N ILE A 16 -4.56 6.92 8.68
CA ILE A 16 -4.85 5.81 7.77
C ILE A 16 -3.94 4.62 8.10
N LEU A 17 -2.63 4.82 8.11
CA LEU A 17 -1.67 3.74 8.27
C LEU A 17 -1.85 3.01 9.61
N ALA A 18 -2.12 3.77 10.68
CA ALA A 18 -2.32 3.23 12.03
C ALA A 18 -3.50 2.24 12.12
N ARG A 19 -4.49 2.32 11.22
CA ARG A 19 -5.67 1.44 11.19
C ARG A 19 -5.38 0.07 10.57
N HIS A 20 -4.24 -0.10 9.89
CA HIS A 20 -3.93 -1.31 9.14
C HIS A 20 -2.78 -2.10 9.77
N ARG A 21 -3.00 -3.40 9.96
CA ARG A 21 -1.98 -4.37 10.41
C ARG A 21 -2.05 -5.64 9.57
N VAL A 22 -1.38 -5.60 8.43
CA VAL A 22 -1.47 -6.63 7.38
C VAL A 22 -0.59 -7.84 7.71
N ARG A 23 -1.20 -9.03 7.78
CA ARG A 23 -0.51 -10.32 7.98
C ARG A 23 -0.90 -11.38 6.95
N THR A 24 -1.85 -11.07 6.08
CA THR A 24 -2.42 -12.03 5.13
C THR A 24 -2.69 -11.35 3.79
N LYS A 25 -2.73 -12.14 2.70
CA LYS A 25 -3.10 -11.67 1.36
C LYS A 25 -4.42 -10.90 1.34
N ARG A 26 -5.46 -11.44 2.01
CA ARG A 26 -6.78 -10.81 2.09
C ARG A 26 -6.71 -9.43 2.74
N ALA A 27 -5.91 -9.28 3.81
CA ALA A 27 -5.73 -7.99 4.46
C ALA A 27 -4.92 -7.02 3.58
N ALA A 28 -3.97 -7.51 2.80
CA ALA A 28 -3.24 -6.68 1.82
C ALA A 28 -4.18 -6.13 0.75
N LEU A 29 -5.04 -6.97 0.18
CA LEU A 29 -6.06 -6.53 -0.78
C LEU A 29 -7.03 -5.51 -0.15
N ALA A 30 -7.50 -5.76 1.07
CA ALA A 30 -8.38 -4.83 1.77
C ALA A 30 -7.73 -3.45 2.02
N PHE A 31 -6.42 -3.42 2.29
CA PHE A 31 -5.66 -2.18 2.41
C PHE A 31 -5.56 -1.43 1.08
N VAL A 32 -5.31 -2.12 -0.04
CA VAL A 32 -5.30 -1.46 -1.36
C VAL A 32 -6.68 -0.91 -1.69
N ASN A 33 -7.74 -1.68 -1.43
CA ASN A 33 -9.11 -1.26 -1.71
C ASN A 33 -9.58 -0.09 -0.84
N SER A 34 -9.14 0.03 0.41
CA SER A 34 -9.49 1.18 1.26
C SER A 34 -8.84 2.49 0.78
N LEU A 35 -7.72 2.41 0.06
CA LEU A 35 -7.02 3.57 -0.48
C LEU A 35 -7.35 3.86 -1.94
N GLY A 36 -7.81 2.86 -2.69
CA GLY A 36 -7.92 2.88 -4.15
C GLY A 36 -6.58 2.63 -4.85
N PHE A 37 -5.45 3.13 -4.32
CA PHE A 37 -4.11 2.82 -4.82
C PHE A 37 -3.03 3.04 -3.76
N CYS A 38 -1.91 2.33 -3.88
CA CYS A 38 -0.70 2.55 -3.09
C CYS A 38 0.53 2.02 -3.81
N TYR A 39 1.73 2.34 -3.34
CA TYR A 39 2.93 1.67 -3.86
C TYR A 39 2.96 0.20 -3.44
N ALA A 40 3.44 -0.67 -4.33
CA ALA A 40 3.36 -2.11 -4.14
C ALA A 40 4.27 -2.63 -3.00
N PHE A 41 5.36 -1.91 -2.74
CA PHE A 41 6.37 -2.27 -1.75
C PHE A 41 6.52 -1.13 -0.74
N THR A 42 7.58 -0.33 -0.86
CA THR A 42 7.87 0.80 0.03
C THR A 42 7.08 2.05 -0.35
N SER A 43 6.80 2.92 0.63
CA SER A 43 6.32 4.29 0.40
C SER A 43 7.23 5.09 -0.53
N GLY A 44 6.74 6.21 -1.07
CA GLY A 44 7.48 6.92 -2.11
C GLY A 44 7.07 8.37 -2.32
N PRO A 45 7.41 8.93 -3.50
CA PRO A 45 7.18 10.33 -3.82
C PRO A 45 5.76 10.80 -3.51
N GLY A 46 5.65 12.06 -3.09
CA GLY A 46 4.37 12.64 -2.67
C GLY A 46 3.87 12.10 -1.33
N GLY A 47 4.63 11.25 -0.63
CA GLY A 47 4.28 10.63 0.65
C GLY A 47 3.10 9.67 0.54
N LEU A 48 2.94 9.03 -0.61
CA LEU A 48 1.98 7.96 -0.79
C LEU A 48 2.47 6.70 -0.05
N PRO A 49 1.55 6.00 0.62
CA PRO A 49 1.89 4.80 1.36
C PRO A 49 2.28 3.67 0.41
N GLY A 50 3.07 2.75 0.94
CA GLY A 50 3.33 1.44 0.36
C GLY A 50 2.85 0.32 1.27
N LEU A 51 2.70 -0.88 0.73
CA LEU A 51 2.30 -2.05 1.52
C LEU A 51 3.22 -2.29 2.73
N PHE A 52 4.52 -2.01 2.61
CA PHE A 52 5.50 -2.19 3.68
C PHE A 52 5.19 -1.36 4.93
N ASP A 53 4.52 -0.22 4.77
CA ASP A 53 4.19 0.66 5.89
C ASP A 53 3.18 0.01 6.86
N VAL A 54 2.46 -1.03 6.41
CA VAL A 54 1.37 -1.67 7.18
C VAL A 54 1.61 -3.18 7.42
N LEU A 55 2.72 -3.75 6.97
CA LEU A 55 3.04 -5.16 7.23
C LEU A 55 3.34 -5.36 8.71
N ALA A 56 2.55 -6.20 9.38
CA ALA A 56 2.64 -6.40 10.82
C ALA A 56 3.63 -7.52 11.18
N THR A 57 4.88 -7.33 10.78
CA THR A 57 6.04 -8.17 11.09
C THR A 57 7.26 -7.27 11.35
N ARG A 58 8.23 -7.76 12.12
CA ARG A 58 9.53 -7.09 12.32
C ARG A 58 10.64 -7.65 11.43
N SER A 59 10.39 -8.78 10.75
CA SER A 59 11.37 -9.41 9.84
C SER A 59 11.23 -8.80 8.44
N VAL A 60 12.29 -8.15 7.97
CA VAL A 60 12.39 -7.57 6.62
C VAL A 60 12.29 -8.65 5.55
N ASP A 61 12.92 -9.81 5.76
CA ASP A 61 12.82 -10.93 4.83
C ASP A 61 11.37 -11.38 4.65
N ARG A 62 10.64 -11.52 5.76
CA ARG A 62 9.21 -11.87 5.72
C ARG A 62 8.39 -10.81 5.00
N MET A 63 8.73 -9.52 5.15
CA MET A 63 8.05 -8.45 4.41
C MET A 63 8.22 -8.62 2.91
N TRP A 64 9.45 -8.90 2.46
CA TRP A 64 9.72 -9.16 1.05
C TRP A 64 9.04 -10.43 0.55
N THR A 65 9.11 -11.54 1.29
CA THR A 65 8.44 -12.79 0.92
C THR A 65 6.94 -12.56 0.72
N TRP A 66 6.27 -11.92 1.69
CA TRP A 66 4.85 -11.63 1.60
C TRP A 66 4.52 -10.69 0.45
N ALA A 67 5.25 -9.59 0.31
CA ALA A 67 4.94 -8.60 -0.72
C ALA A 67 5.13 -9.17 -2.13
N TRP A 68 6.20 -9.91 -2.39
CA TRP A 68 6.41 -10.57 -3.69
C TRP A 68 5.34 -11.62 -3.96
N GLN A 69 5.07 -12.51 -3.00
CA GLN A 69 4.05 -13.54 -3.15
C GLN A 69 2.67 -12.94 -3.42
N TRP A 70 2.23 -11.99 -2.61
CA TRP A 70 0.89 -11.41 -2.75
C TRP A 70 0.78 -10.53 -3.99
N LYS A 71 1.86 -9.89 -4.44
CA LYS A 71 1.89 -9.17 -5.73
C LYS A 71 1.51 -10.10 -6.87
N ASP A 72 2.17 -11.26 -6.96
CA ASP A 72 1.94 -12.22 -8.04
C ASP A 72 0.56 -12.86 -7.94
N GLU A 73 0.17 -13.31 -6.73
CA GLU A 73 -1.14 -13.93 -6.51
C GLU A 73 -2.29 -12.97 -6.81
N LEU A 74 -2.28 -11.76 -6.24
CA LEU A 74 -3.40 -10.81 -6.39
C LEU A 74 -3.52 -10.27 -7.83
N ALA A 75 -2.40 -10.09 -8.53
CA ALA A 75 -2.42 -9.69 -9.93
C ALA A 75 -2.91 -10.83 -10.83
N THR A 76 -2.45 -12.06 -10.61
CA THR A 76 -2.87 -13.26 -11.37
C THR A 76 -4.36 -13.54 -11.18
N GLU A 77 -4.85 -13.43 -9.94
CA GLU A 77 -6.26 -13.58 -9.58
C GLU A 77 -7.14 -12.40 -10.04
N LYS A 78 -6.56 -11.38 -10.68
CA LYS A 78 -7.23 -10.15 -11.12
C LYS A 78 -8.02 -9.47 -9.98
N LYS A 79 -7.44 -9.45 -8.78
CA LYS A 79 -8.01 -8.76 -7.61
C LYS A 79 -7.57 -7.30 -7.51
N LEU A 80 -6.45 -6.96 -8.12
CA LEU A 80 -5.94 -5.61 -8.27
C LEU A 80 -5.14 -5.51 -9.58
N PHE A 81 -4.92 -4.28 -10.06
CA PHE A 81 -3.93 -4.02 -11.10
C PHE A 81 -2.56 -3.77 -10.47
N TYR A 82 -1.50 -4.36 -11.04
CA TYR A 82 -0.11 -4.12 -10.67
C TYR A 82 0.68 -3.60 -11.87
N GLY A 83 1.33 -2.45 -11.70
CA GLY A 83 2.16 -1.86 -12.75
C GLY A 83 2.93 -0.62 -12.31
N LYS A 84 3.73 -0.04 -13.21
CA LYS A 84 4.47 1.20 -12.96
C LYS A 84 3.63 2.41 -13.35
N VAL A 85 2.70 2.82 -12.49
CA VAL A 85 1.71 3.88 -12.79
C VAL A 85 2.18 5.24 -12.29
N ILE A 86 2.53 5.36 -11.01
CA ILE A 86 2.86 6.65 -10.40
C ILE A 86 4.38 6.81 -10.33
N ARG A 87 4.92 7.81 -11.04
CA ARG A 87 6.36 8.14 -11.02
C ARG A 87 7.25 6.94 -11.36
N ARG A 88 6.79 6.05 -12.25
CA ARG A 88 7.47 4.81 -12.68
C ARG A 88 7.77 3.81 -11.56
N LYS A 89 7.18 3.98 -10.36
CA LYS A 89 7.35 3.06 -9.22
C LYS A 89 6.26 1.98 -9.23
N PRO A 90 6.57 0.72 -8.87
CA PRO A 90 5.56 -0.34 -8.75
C PRO A 90 4.39 0.08 -7.85
N THR A 91 3.17 0.00 -8.39
CA THR A 91 1.95 0.55 -7.83
C THR A 91 0.85 -0.51 -7.91
N TYR A 92 0.06 -0.65 -6.85
CA TYR A 92 -1.21 -1.34 -6.87
C TYR A 92 -2.34 -0.35 -7.10
N VAL A 93 -3.31 -0.73 -7.94
CA VAL A 93 -4.56 -0.01 -8.14
C VAL A 93 -5.71 -0.98 -7.90
N SER A 94 -6.64 -0.60 -7.04
CA SER A 94 -7.87 -1.35 -6.78
C SER A 94 -8.72 -1.43 -8.05
N LEU A 95 -9.45 -2.54 -8.23
CA LEU A 95 -10.34 -2.79 -9.37
C LEU A 95 -11.80 -2.60 -8.97
#